data_AF-I3YYY4-F1
#
_entry.id   AF-I3YYY4-F1
#
_cell.length_a   1.000
_cell.length_b   1.000
_cell.length_c   1.000
_cell.angle_alpha   90.00
_cell.angle_beta   90.00
_cell.angle_gamma   90.00
#
_symmetry.space_group_name_H-M   'P 1'
#
loop_
_entity.id
_entity.type
_entity.pdbx_description
1 polymer ?
#
loop_
_entity_poly.entity_id
_entity_poly.type
_entity_poly.pdbx_seq_one_letter_code
_entity_poly.pdbx_strand_id
1 'polypeptide(L)'
;MSKLPKAHKFLDLSDYGRPIARIIANALKNTKATPIHVTIGFIIAGLIAIYCIVQEQYWLAAFFLILKSILDAADGELARVKKTPSFTGRYLDSVADILLNALIFIAIWYGGDISIWLCLFAFLGMQLQGTLYNYYYVILRNKFDGDTTSRVFENKTPKAMEGEKQKHVTILFGLYKLLYGAFDKIIYTLDSNAAKGKTLPNWLMTSVSTFGLGFQLLLIAIMLVSGLKALILPFILGYTVMVFVFIGIRKLCY
;
A
#
# COMPACT_ATOMS: atom_id res chain seq x y z
N MET A 1 -10.22 -13.57 7.51
CA MET A 1 -10.55 -14.42 6.34
C MET A 1 -9.82 -13.90 5.12
N SER A 2 -9.45 -14.76 4.17
CA SER A 2 -8.93 -14.33 2.85
C SER A 2 -9.92 -13.36 2.20
N LYS A 3 -9.45 -12.28 1.57
CA LYS A 3 -10.32 -11.31 0.86
C LYS A 3 -10.95 -11.87 -0.42
N LEU A 4 -10.57 -13.09 -0.81
CA LEU A 4 -11.04 -13.80 -2.00
C LEU A 4 -11.44 -15.25 -1.67
N PRO A 5 -12.41 -15.83 -2.40
CA PRO A 5 -12.72 -17.26 -2.34
C PRO A 5 -11.48 -18.11 -2.65
N LYS A 6 -11.44 -19.34 -2.12
CA LYS A 6 -10.26 -20.23 -2.23
C LYS A 6 -9.77 -20.43 -3.67
N ALA A 7 -10.68 -20.46 -4.66
CA ALA A 7 -10.35 -20.67 -6.08
C ALA A 7 -9.60 -19.50 -6.74
N HIS A 8 -9.79 -18.28 -6.25
CA HIS A 8 -9.16 -17.05 -6.79
C HIS A 8 -8.05 -16.53 -5.89
N LYS A 9 -7.61 -17.35 -4.92
CA LYS A 9 -6.52 -16.99 -4.04
C LYS A 9 -5.21 -17.11 -4.81
N PHE A 10 -4.48 -16.01 -4.89
CA PHE A 10 -3.12 -15.96 -5.43
C PHE A 10 -2.10 -15.82 -4.30
N LEU A 11 -0.82 -16.03 -4.62
CA LEU A 11 0.27 -15.72 -3.69
C LEU A 11 0.50 -14.21 -3.72
N ASP A 12 0.11 -13.52 -2.66
CA ASP A 12 0.34 -12.07 -2.50
C ASP A 12 1.69 -11.85 -1.82
N LEU A 13 2.70 -11.46 -2.61
CA LEU A 13 4.06 -11.22 -2.14
C LEU A 13 4.14 -9.98 -1.24
N SER A 14 3.20 -9.04 -1.37
CA SER A 14 3.13 -7.85 -0.51
C SER A 14 2.54 -8.13 0.87
N ASP A 15 1.89 -9.28 1.06
CA ASP A 15 1.14 -9.61 2.27
C ASP A 15 1.90 -10.56 3.23
N TYR A 16 3.23 -10.61 3.10
CA TYR A 16 4.09 -11.49 3.90
C TYR A 16 3.95 -11.26 5.41
N GLY A 17 3.63 -10.02 5.84
CA GLY A 17 3.47 -9.66 7.25
C GLY A 17 2.16 -10.15 7.88
N ARG A 18 1.19 -10.61 7.09
CA ARG A 18 -0.16 -10.90 7.59
C ARG A 18 -0.25 -11.99 8.67
N PRO A 19 0.55 -13.06 8.67
CA PRO A 19 0.53 -14.04 9.76
C PRO A 19 0.83 -13.38 11.12
N ILE A 20 1.85 -12.51 11.18
CA ILE A 20 2.22 -11.79 12.39
C ILE A 20 1.16 -10.73 12.72
N ALA A 21 0.66 -10.02 11.71
CA ALA A 21 -0.41 -9.04 11.86
C ALA A 21 -1.67 -9.64 12.52
N ARG A 22 -2.02 -10.89 12.18
CA ARG A 22 -3.13 -11.62 12.82
C ARG A 22 -2.86 -11.96 14.27
N ILE A 23 -1.62 -12.30 14.63
CA ILE A 23 -1.26 -12.55 16.03
C ILE A 23 -1.45 -11.26 16.82
N ILE A 24 -0.93 -10.13 16.32
CA ILE A 24 -1.08 -8.81 16.93
C ILE A 24 -2.57 -8.44 17.07
N ALA A 25 -3.35 -8.56 15.99
CA ALA A 25 -4.77 -8.25 16.00
C ALA A 25 -5.55 -9.11 17.01
N ASN A 26 -5.24 -10.41 17.10
CA ASN A 26 -5.91 -11.31 18.06
C ASN A 26 -5.51 -11.02 19.50
N ALA A 27 -4.26 -10.60 19.76
CA ALA A 27 -3.83 -10.17 21.08
C ALA A 27 -4.55 -8.87 21.51
N LEU A 28 -4.75 -7.94 20.58
CA LEU A 28 -5.39 -6.64 20.85
C LEU A 28 -6.93 -6.70 20.85
N LYS A 29 -7.55 -7.78 20.36
CA LYS A 29 -9.00 -7.86 20.13
C LYS A 29 -9.85 -7.62 21.39
N ASN A 30 -9.37 -8.04 22.57
CA ASN A 30 -10.09 -7.89 23.83
C ASN A 30 -9.65 -6.64 24.63
N THR A 31 -8.76 -5.82 24.06
CA THR A 31 -8.25 -4.60 24.71
C THR A 31 -8.99 -3.36 24.23
N LYS A 32 -8.72 -2.20 24.84
CA LYS A 32 -9.22 -0.89 24.39
C LYS A 32 -8.48 -0.35 23.15
N ALA A 33 -7.45 -1.03 22.63
CA ALA A 33 -6.71 -0.59 21.46
C ALA A 33 -7.62 -0.54 20.21
N THR A 34 -7.59 0.57 19.48
CA THR A 34 -8.36 0.74 18.24
C THR A 34 -7.46 0.49 17.03
N PRO A 35 -8.03 0.19 15.84
CA PRO A 35 -7.26 0.17 14.59
C PRO A 35 -6.43 1.43 14.40
N ILE A 36 -6.99 2.61 14.71
CA ILE A 36 -6.29 3.90 14.64
C ILE A 36 -5.04 3.94 15.53
N HIS A 37 -5.06 3.34 16.73
CA HIS A 37 -3.86 3.25 17.57
C HIS A 37 -2.76 2.41 16.91
N VAL A 38 -3.13 1.35 16.18
CA VAL A 38 -2.18 0.53 15.42
C VAL A 38 -1.66 1.29 14.20
N THR A 39 -2.52 2.06 13.53
CA THR A 39 -2.14 3.00 12.47
C THR A 39 -1.07 4.00 12.96
N ILE A 40 -1.29 4.62 14.13
CA ILE A 40 -0.29 5.49 14.77
C ILE A 40 1.02 4.73 15.06
N GLY A 41 0.92 3.48 15.49
CA GLY A 41 2.08 2.61 15.73
C GLY A 41 2.93 2.41 14.47
N PHE A 42 2.31 2.15 13.31
CA PHE A 42 3.08 2.02 12.07
C PHE A 42 3.67 3.36 11.62
N ILE A 43 3.00 4.49 11.89
CA ILE A 43 3.54 5.83 11.60
C ILE A 43 4.82 6.05 12.40
N ILE A 44 4.81 5.74 13.69
CA ILE A 44 5.98 5.83 14.56
C ILE A 44 7.10 4.92 14.03
N ALA A 45 6.79 3.66 13.68
CA ALA A 45 7.77 2.75 13.10
C ALA A 45 8.37 3.31 11.80
N GLY A 46 7.55 3.88 10.90
CA GLY A 46 8.01 4.51 9.67
C GLY A 46 8.93 5.71 9.92
N LEU A 47 8.59 6.58 10.88
CA LEU A 47 9.43 7.73 11.26
C LEU A 47 10.77 7.30 11.86
N ILE A 48 10.78 6.25 12.69
CA ILE A 48 12.03 5.69 13.21
C ILE A 48 12.86 5.09 12.07
N ALA A 49 12.24 4.39 11.11
CA ALA A 49 12.94 3.88 9.93
C ALA A 49 13.59 5.01 9.14
N ILE A 50 12.87 6.11 8.88
CA ILE A 50 13.38 7.31 8.21
C ILE A 50 14.61 7.86 8.93
N TYR A 51 14.53 8.03 10.25
CA TYR A 51 15.68 8.46 11.06
C TYR A 51 16.87 7.51 10.90
N CYS A 52 16.64 6.20 10.97
CA CYS A 52 17.70 5.19 10.81
C CYS A 52 18.32 5.21 9.41
N ILE A 53 17.55 5.48 8.35
CA ILE A 53 18.08 5.63 6.98
C ILE A 53 19.04 6.83 6.91
N VAL A 54 18.65 7.97 7.49
CA VAL A 54 19.48 9.19 7.51
C VAL A 54 20.74 8.99 8.33
N GLN A 55 20.67 8.26 9.45
CA GLN A 55 21.82 7.92 10.29
C GLN A 55 22.63 6.72 9.75
N GLU A 56 22.30 6.21 8.56
CA GLU A 56 22.96 5.06 7.93
C GLU A 56 22.92 3.75 8.74
N GLN A 57 21.99 3.64 9.69
CA GLN A 57 21.74 2.44 10.48
C GLN A 57 20.82 1.47 9.71
N TYR A 58 21.32 0.92 8.60
CA TYR A 58 20.49 0.20 7.62
C TYR A 58 19.81 -1.06 8.15
N TRP A 59 20.44 -1.79 9.07
CA TRP A 59 19.79 -2.94 9.73
C TRP A 59 18.58 -2.52 10.57
N LEU A 60 18.70 -1.41 11.30
CA LEU A 60 17.62 -0.88 12.12
C LEU A 60 16.52 -0.27 11.24
N ALA A 61 16.90 0.43 10.18
CA ALA A 61 15.98 0.90 9.16
C ALA A 61 15.17 -0.24 8.55
N ALA A 62 15.83 -1.32 8.12
CA ALA A 62 15.17 -2.50 7.56
C ALA A 62 14.19 -3.14 8.54
N PHE A 63 14.58 -3.28 9.81
CA PHE A 63 13.68 -3.77 10.86
C PHE A 63 12.42 -2.91 10.98
N PHE A 64 12.56 -1.59 11.09
CA PHE A 64 11.41 -0.70 11.26
C PHE A 64 10.55 -0.56 10.00
N LEU A 65 11.12 -0.66 8.79
CA LEU A 65 10.35 -0.74 7.55
C LEU A 65 9.47 -2.00 7.51
N ILE A 66 10.03 -3.14 7.88
CA ILE A 66 9.30 -4.42 7.95
C ILE A 66 8.24 -4.35 9.06
N LEU A 67 8.58 -3.81 10.22
CA LEU A 67 7.64 -3.62 11.34
C LEU A 67 6.49 -2.71 10.94
N LYS A 68 6.75 -1.59 10.25
CA LYS A 68 5.71 -0.73 9.68
C LYS A 68 4.74 -1.55 8.83
N SER A 69 5.26 -2.35 7.90
CA SER A 69 4.42 -3.16 6.99
C SER A 69 3.57 -4.19 7.73
N ILE A 70 4.10 -4.79 8.81
CA ILE A 70 3.35 -5.72 9.66
C ILE A 70 2.23 -4.99 10.43
N LEU A 71 2.51 -3.81 10.98
CA LEU A 71 1.55 -3.03 11.76
C LEU A 71 0.41 -2.47 10.90
N ASP A 72 0.73 -1.97 9.71
CA ASP A 72 -0.23 -1.60 8.65
C ASP A 72 -1.16 -2.79 8.34
N ALA A 73 -0.62 -3.98 8.08
CA ALA A 73 -1.46 -5.16 7.92
C ALA A 73 -2.32 -5.50 9.15
N ALA A 74 -1.85 -5.15 10.36
CA ALA A 74 -2.49 -5.47 11.64
C ALA A 74 -3.65 -4.55 11.98
N ASP A 75 -3.64 -3.28 11.58
CA ASP A 75 -4.75 -2.36 11.83
C ASP A 75 -6.03 -2.83 11.12
N GLY A 76 -5.90 -3.30 9.88
CA GLY A 76 -6.98 -3.82 9.07
C GLY A 76 -7.44 -5.19 9.54
N GLU A 77 -6.55 -6.05 10.05
CA GLU A 77 -6.95 -7.30 10.72
C GLU A 77 -7.68 -7.01 12.03
N LEU A 78 -7.24 -6.03 12.82
CA LEU A 78 -7.87 -5.65 14.08
C LEU A 78 -9.29 -5.11 13.82
N ALA A 79 -9.46 -4.25 12.81
CA ALA A 79 -10.77 -3.75 12.39
C ALA A 79 -11.73 -4.89 12.00
N ARG A 80 -11.22 -5.91 11.29
CA ARG A 80 -12.01 -7.10 10.88
C ARG A 80 -12.39 -7.97 12.07
N VAL A 81 -11.44 -8.26 12.97
CA VAL A 81 -11.68 -9.13 14.14
C VAL A 81 -12.63 -8.45 15.13
N LYS A 82 -12.52 -7.13 15.32
CA LYS A 82 -13.43 -6.35 16.16
C LYS A 82 -14.77 -6.03 15.49
N LYS A 83 -14.91 -6.27 14.17
CA LYS A 83 -16.08 -5.88 13.36
C LYS A 83 -16.39 -4.38 13.46
N THR A 84 -15.34 -3.56 13.52
CA THR A 84 -15.43 -2.09 13.61
C THR A 84 -14.79 -1.46 12.35
N PRO A 85 -15.42 -1.58 11.16
CA PRO A 85 -14.95 -0.88 9.98
C PRO A 85 -15.04 0.64 10.21
N SER A 86 -14.11 1.39 9.61
CA SER A 86 -14.02 2.85 9.78
C SER A 86 -13.47 3.49 8.51
N PHE A 87 -14.19 4.46 7.94
CA PHE A 87 -13.68 5.26 6.82
C PHE A 87 -12.53 6.16 7.28
N THR A 88 -12.62 6.71 8.50
CA THR A 88 -11.56 7.51 9.11
C THR A 88 -10.26 6.72 9.20
N GLY A 89 -10.31 5.51 9.75
CA GLY A 89 -9.14 4.62 9.83
C GLY A 89 -8.57 4.29 8.46
N ARG A 90 -9.42 3.88 7.51
CA ARG A 90 -9.01 3.54 6.15
C ARG A 90 -8.31 4.69 5.42
N TYR A 91 -8.86 5.90 5.48
CA TYR A 91 -8.23 7.05 4.81
C TYR A 91 -7.01 7.56 5.56
N LEU A 92 -7.01 7.50 6.89
CA LEU A 92 -5.82 7.84 7.69
C LEU A 92 -4.65 6.93 7.32
N ASP A 93 -4.89 5.63 7.21
CA ASP A 93 -3.92 4.63 6.77
C ASP A 93 -3.33 4.98 5.40
N SER A 94 -4.17 5.15 4.38
CA SER A 94 -3.71 5.47 3.02
C SER A 94 -2.96 6.82 2.92
N VAL A 95 -3.38 7.83 3.67
CA VAL A 95 -2.72 9.16 3.72
C VAL A 95 -1.38 9.06 4.46
N ALA A 96 -1.33 8.34 5.58
CA ALA A 96 -0.09 8.12 6.32
C ALA A 96 0.93 7.36 5.47
N ASP A 97 0.50 6.35 4.73
CA ASP A 97 1.35 5.57 3.84
C ASP A 97 2.05 6.41 2.78
N ILE A 98 1.31 7.21 2.01
CA ILE A 98 1.93 7.99 0.94
C ILE A 98 2.86 9.07 1.50
N LEU A 99 2.53 9.67 2.65
CA LEU A 99 3.39 10.65 3.32
C LEU A 99 4.68 10.01 3.84
N LEU A 100 4.58 8.86 4.52
CA LEU A 100 5.76 8.12 4.99
C LEU A 100 6.62 7.67 3.82
N ASN A 101 6.03 7.18 2.74
CA ASN A 101 6.77 6.79 1.54
C ASN A 101 7.51 7.97 0.92
N ALA A 102 6.90 9.15 0.86
CA ALA A 102 7.58 10.36 0.40
C ALA A 102 8.80 10.68 1.27
N LEU A 103 8.64 10.61 2.60
CA LEU A 103 9.73 10.85 3.54
C LEU A 103 10.83 9.77 3.47
N ILE A 104 10.48 8.50 3.27
CA ILE A 104 11.45 7.40 3.06
C ILE A 104 12.27 7.67 1.80
N PHE A 105 11.63 8.09 0.71
CA PHE A 105 12.33 8.42 -0.55
C PHE A 105 13.27 9.61 -0.37
N ILE A 106 12.81 10.66 0.32
CA ILE A 106 13.65 11.81 0.66
C ILE A 106 14.84 11.37 1.53
N ALA A 107 14.65 10.48 2.51
CA ALA A 107 15.73 9.98 3.35
C ALA A 107 16.75 9.13 2.57
N ILE A 108 16.29 8.34 1.59
CA ILE A 108 17.18 7.57 0.70
C ILE A 108 17.96 8.51 -0.22
N TRP A 109 17.31 9.55 -0.75
CA TRP A 109 17.94 10.57 -1.56
C TRP A 109 18.95 11.43 -0.77
N TYR A 110 18.64 11.71 0.51
CA TYR A 110 19.46 12.54 1.38
C TYR A 110 20.87 11.96 1.56
N GLY A 111 21.86 12.86 1.48
CA GLY A 111 23.28 12.53 1.63
C GLY A 111 23.91 11.81 0.44
N GLY A 112 23.23 11.72 -0.71
CA GLY A 112 23.78 11.17 -1.94
C GLY A 112 23.83 12.17 -3.09
N ASP A 113 24.63 11.86 -4.11
CA ASP A 113 24.81 12.70 -5.32
C ASP A 113 23.72 12.50 -6.40
N ILE A 114 22.61 11.87 -6.03
CA ILE A 114 21.53 11.55 -6.96
C ILE A 114 20.66 12.80 -7.18
N SER A 115 20.22 13.03 -8.43
CA SER A 115 19.32 14.13 -8.74
C SER A 115 17.99 14.02 -7.97
N ILE A 116 17.52 15.14 -7.41
CA ILE A 116 16.19 15.22 -6.78
C ILE A 116 15.06 14.84 -7.75
N TRP A 117 15.25 15.05 -9.05
CA TRP A 117 14.29 14.64 -10.08
C TRP A 117 14.17 13.12 -10.15
N LEU A 118 15.27 12.38 -9.96
CA LEU A 118 15.23 10.93 -9.91
C LEU A 118 14.43 10.46 -8.69
N CYS A 119 14.63 11.09 -7.53
CA CYS A 119 13.84 10.83 -6.33
C CYS A 119 12.35 11.07 -6.57
N LEU A 120 12.00 12.23 -7.15
CA LEU A 120 10.62 12.59 -7.46
C LEU A 120 9.98 11.58 -8.42
N PHE A 121 10.63 11.24 -9.54
CA PHE A 121 10.08 10.29 -10.51
C PHE A 121 10.02 8.87 -9.97
N ALA A 122 11.00 8.43 -9.18
CA ALA A 122 10.95 7.13 -8.51
C ALA A 122 9.77 7.05 -7.54
N PHE A 123 9.51 8.13 -6.77
CA PHE A 123 8.36 8.20 -5.87
C PHE A 123 7.05 8.14 -6.65
N LEU A 124 6.88 8.96 -7.69
CA LEU A 124 5.68 8.95 -8.55
C LEU A 124 5.48 7.58 -9.21
N GLY A 125 6.57 6.95 -9.65
CA GLY A 125 6.57 5.60 -10.22
C GLY A 125 6.11 4.55 -9.22
N MET A 126 6.58 4.61 -7.98
CA MET A 126 6.14 3.73 -6.90
C MET A 126 4.64 3.89 -6.61
N GLN A 127 4.13 5.12 -6.55
CA GLN A 127 2.70 5.37 -6.34
C GLN A 127 1.86 4.79 -7.49
N LEU A 128 2.31 4.96 -8.74
CA LEU A 128 1.63 4.41 -9.90
C LEU A 128 1.61 2.87 -9.89
N GLN A 129 2.73 2.23 -9.52
CA GLN A 129 2.84 0.79 -9.33
C GLN A 129 1.81 0.29 -8.29
N GLY A 130 1.81 0.89 -7.09
CA GLY A 130 0.89 0.54 -6.01
C GLY A 130 -0.58 0.74 -6.39
N THR A 131 -0.91 1.83 -7.09
CA THR A 131 -2.26 2.07 -7.61
C THR A 131 -2.69 1.00 -8.61
N LEU A 132 -1.82 0.54 -9.51
CA LEU A 132 -2.18 -0.56 -10.42
C LEU A 132 -2.52 -1.84 -9.65
N TYR A 133 -1.69 -2.21 -8.68
CA TYR A 133 -1.95 -3.39 -7.86
C TYR A 133 -3.28 -3.29 -7.13
N ASN A 134 -3.53 -2.16 -6.47
CA ASN A 134 -4.79 -1.90 -5.78
C ASN A 134 -5.98 -1.93 -6.75
N TYR A 135 -5.87 -1.33 -7.93
CA TYR A 135 -6.92 -1.32 -8.95
C TYR A 135 -7.31 -2.74 -9.38
N TYR A 136 -6.34 -3.58 -9.75
CA TYR A 136 -6.58 -4.97 -10.12
C TYR A 136 -7.11 -5.81 -8.96
N TYR A 137 -6.58 -5.59 -7.75
CA TYR A 137 -7.04 -6.34 -6.59
C TYR A 137 -8.47 -5.98 -6.20
N VAL A 138 -8.87 -4.70 -6.30
CA VAL A 138 -10.26 -4.27 -6.06
C VAL A 138 -11.21 -4.82 -7.12
N ILE A 139 -10.83 -4.85 -8.41
CA ILE A 139 -11.63 -5.50 -9.46
C ILE A 139 -11.87 -6.97 -9.13
N LEU A 140 -10.81 -7.68 -8.73
CA LEU A 140 -10.91 -9.09 -8.40
C LEU A 140 -11.81 -9.33 -7.18
N ARG A 141 -11.70 -8.49 -6.14
CA ARG A 141 -12.58 -8.56 -4.96
C ARG A 141 -14.04 -8.30 -5.32
N ASN A 142 -14.33 -7.30 -6.15
CA ASN A 142 -15.70 -6.96 -6.54
C ASN A 142 -16.36 -8.03 -7.42
N LYS A 143 -15.59 -8.78 -8.21
CA LYS A 143 -16.12 -9.90 -9.01
C LYS A 143 -16.53 -11.11 -8.16
N PHE A 144 -16.04 -11.23 -6.93
CA PHE A 144 -16.19 -12.43 -6.09
C PHE A 144 -16.66 -12.11 -4.66
N ASP A 145 -17.51 -11.11 -4.49
CA ASP A 145 -18.12 -10.71 -3.20
C ASP A 145 -17.10 -10.49 -2.05
N GLY A 146 -15.97 -9.84 -2.37
CA GLY A 146 -15.01 -9.36 -1.38
C GLY A 146 -15.47 -8.11 -0.60
N ASP A 147 -14.61 -7.61 0.30
CA ASP A 147 -14.87 -6.45 1.18
C ASP A 147 -15.42 -5.21 0.43
N THR A 148 -16.52 -4.63 0.91
CA THR A 148 -17.26 -3.53 0.25
C THR A 148 -16.74 -2.13 0.58
N THR A 149 -15.74 -2.01 1.47
CA THR A 149 -15.23 -0.70 1.91
C THR A 149 -14.46 0.02 0.82
N SER A 150 -13.73 -0.70 -0.03
CA SER A 150 -12.93 -0.15 -1.13
C SER A 150 -13.67 -0.18 -2.45
N ARG A 151 -13.70 0.93 -3.18
CA ARG A 151 -14.39 1.01 -4.47
C ARG A 151 -13.41 1.31 -5.59
N VAL A 152 -13.69 0.79 -6.79
CA VAL A 152 -12.92 1.10 -8.01
C VAL A 152 -12.96 2.59 -8.33
N PHE A 153 -14.05 3.26 -7.97
CA PHE A 153 -14.20 4.71 -8.08
C PHE A 153 -14.63 5.30 -6.76
N GLU A 154 -13.83 6.23 -6.24
CA GLU A 154 -14.16 7.00 -5.04
C GLU A 154 -14.47 8.45 -5.41
N ASN A 155 -15.57 8.63 -6.14
CA ASN A 155 -15.96 9.94 -6.68
C ASN A 155 -16.83 10.77 -5.72
N LYS A 156 -17.39 10.16 -4.67
CA LYS A 156 -18.28 10.80 -3.70
C LYS A 156 -17.75 10.57 -2.29
N THR A 157 -17.74 11.63 -1.49
CA THR A 157 -17.39 11.54 -0.06
C THR A 157 -18.33 10.54 0.62
N PRO A 158 -17.81 9.51 1.31
CA PRO A 158 -18.65 8.55 1.99
C PRO A 158 -19.34 9.18 3.21
N LYS A 159 -20.53 8.67 3.51
CA LYS A 159 -21.22 8.97 4.78
C LYS A 159 -20.47 8.25 5.90
N ALA A 160 -20.14 8.97 6.96
CA ALA A 160 -19.43 8.44 8.11
C ALA A 160 -20.20 7.26 8.73
N MET A 161 -19.46 6.25 9.20
CA MET A 161 -20.04 5.11 9.92
C MET A 161 -20.44 5.52 11.35
N GLU A 162 -21.18 4.65 12.03
CA GLU A 162 -21.59 4.87 13.42
C GLU A 162 -20.37 5.08 14.33
N GLY A 163 -20.37 6.16 15.11
CA GLY A 163 -19.24 6.56 15.95
C GLY A 163 -18.17 7.43 15.28
N GLU A 164 -18.23 7.64 13.96
CA GLU A 164 -17.30 8.50 13.23
C GLU A 164 -17.79 9.95 13.10
N LYS A 165 -16.87 10.92 13.16
CA LYS A 165 -17.19 12.32 12.84
C LYS A 165 -17.11 12.56 11.34
N GLN A 166 -18.21 12.98 10.72
CA GLN A 166 -18.24 13.30 9.27
C GLN A 166 -17.15 14.29 8.86
N LYS A 167 -16.82 15.27 9.71
CA LYS A 167 -15.72 16.21 9.45
C LYS A 167 -14.38 15.49 9.18
N HIS A 168 -14.04 14.48 9.98
CA HIS A 168 -12.78 13.74 9.81
C HIS A 168 -12.78 12.94 8.52
N VAL A 169 -13.89 12.26 8.23
CA VAL A 169 -14.07 11.50 6.98
C VAL A 169 -13.93 12.41 5.76
N THR A 170 -14.56 13.59 5.78
CA THR A 170 -14.49 14.54 4.66
C THR A 170 -13.07 15.07 4.45
N ILE A 171 -12.35 15.43 5.53
CA ILE A 171 -10.98 15.94 5.42
C ILE A 171 -10.04 14.86 4.89
N LEU A 172 -10.06 13.66 5.49
CA LEU A 172 -9.17 12.56 5.10
C LEU A 172 -9.47 12.07 3.69
N PHE A 173 -10.75 11.99 3.31
CA PHE A 173 -11.13 11.69 1.93
C PHE A 173 -10.64 12.74 0.94
N GLY A 174 -10.71 14.03 1.30
CA GLY A 174 -10.16 15.13 0.49
C GLY A 174 -8.65 14.98 0.27
N LEU A 175 -7.89 14.66 1.32
CA LEU A 175 -6.46 14.38 1.25
C LEU A 175 -6.16 13.15 0.41
N TYR A 176 -6.89 12.05 0.61
CA TYR A 176 -6.77 10.85 -0.20
C TYR A 176 -6.97 11.18 -1.69
N LYS A 177 -8.02 11.93 -2.03
CA LYS A 177 -8.31 12.32 -3.41
C LYS A 177 -7.23 13.23 -4.00
N LEU A 178 -6.69 14.16 -3.22
CA LEU A 178 -5.58 15.02 -3.62
C LEU A 178 -4.33 14.19 -3.97
N LEU A 179 -4.02 13.22 -3.12
CA LEU A 179 -2.78 12.45 -3.16
C LEU A 179 -2.82 11.29 -4.16
N TYR A 180 -3.94 10.58 -4.28
CA TYR A 180 -4.10 9.40 -5.13
C TYR A 180 -4.88 9.67 -6.43
N GLY A 181 -5.70 10.72 -6.48
CA GLY A 181 -6.66 10.89 -7.57
C GLY A 181 -6.05 11.02 -8.96
N ALA A 182 -4.84 11.58 -9.07
CA ALA A 182 -4.10 11.63 -10.34
C ALA A 182 -3.66 10.23 -10.79
N PHE A 183 -3.09 9.43 -9.88
CA PHE A 183 -2.66 8.05 -10.17
C PHE A 183 -3.85 7.16 -10.51
N ASP A 184 -4.94 7.26 -9.76
CA ASP A 184 -6.19 6.53 -10.01
C ASP A 184 -6.73 6.84 -11.41
N LYS A 185 -6.74 8.11 -11.81
CA LYS A 185 -7.17 8.55 -13.14
C LYS A 185 -6.24 8.03 -14.24
N ILE A 186 -4.92 8.05 -14.03
CA ILE A 186 -3.94 7.54 -14.99
C ILE A 186 -4.16 6.05 -15.21
N ILE A 187 -4.16 5.24 -14.14
CA ILE A 187 -4.36 3.78 -14.23
C ILE A 187 -5.71 3.45 -14.86
N TYR A 188 -6.78 4.15 -14.46
CA TYR A 188 -8.09 3.95 -15.07
C TYR A 188 -8.10 4.30 -16.57
N THR A 189 -7.43 5.38 -16.98
CA THR A 189 -7.34 5.75 -18.40
C THR A 189 -6.52 4.72 -19.18
N LEU A 190 -5.43 4.23 -18.59
CA LEU A 190 -4.60 3.21 -19.19
C LEU A 190 -5.34 1.87 -19.31
N ASP A 191 -6.27 1.54 -18.41
CA ASP A 191 -6.91 0.23 -18.39
C ASP A 191 -8.40 0.20 -18.00
N SER A 192 -9.21 1.07 -18.60
CA SER A 192 -10.62 1.27 -18.27
C SER A 192 -11.50 0.02 -18.45
N ASN A 193 -11.09 -0.90 -19.32
CA ASN A 193 -11.82 -2.13 -19.61
C ASN A 193 -11.50 -3.29 -18.65
N ALA A 194 -10.53 -3.13 -17.72
CA ALA A 194 -10.12 -4.20 -16.81
C ALA A 194 -11.29 -4.75 -15.97
N ALA A 195 -12.23 -3.89 -15.55
CA ALA A 195 -13.40 -4.31 -14.79
C ALA A 195 -14.39 -5.17 -15.61
N LYS A 196 -14.46 -4.95 -16.93
CA LYS A 196 -15.38 -5.63 -17.87
C LYS A 196 -14.76 -6.86 -18.54
N GLY A 197 -13.43 -6.97 -18.56
CA GLY A 197 -12.70 -8.07 -19.19
C GLY A 197 -12.81 -9.40 -18.43
N LYS A 198 -12.05 -10.41 -18.87
CA LYS A 198 -11.99 -11.72 -18.20
C LYS A 198 -11.41 -11.58 -16.78
N THR A 199 -11.58 -12.62 -15.98
CA THR A 199 -10.98 -12.67 -14.64
C THR A 199 -9.47 -12.72 -14.75
N LEU A 200 -8.79 -11.88 -13.96
CA LEU A 200 -7.34 -11.84 -13.89
C LEU A 200 -6.81 -13.18 -13.37
N PRO A 201 -5.85 -13.82 -14.05
CA PRO A 201 -5.32 -15.10 -13.60
C PRO A 201 -4.45 -14.93 -12.35
N ASN A 202 -4.38 -15.98 -11.52
CA ASN A 202 -3.65 -15.93 -10.25
C ASN A 202 -2.16 -15.58 -10.43
N TRP A 203 -1.49 -16.08 -11.48
CA TRP A 203 -0.07 -15.79 -11.72
C TRP A 203 0.19 -14.30 -12.03
N LEU A 204 -0.72 -13.66 -12.77
CA LEU A 204 -0.63 -12.23 -13.07
C LEU A 204 -0.82 -11.44 -11.78
N MET A 205 -1.80 -11.80 -10.97
CA MET A 205 -2.01 -11.16 -9.66
C MET A 205 -0.81 -11.34 -8.72
N THR A 206 -0.20 -12.52 -8.67
CA THR A 206 1.05 -12.74 -7.92
C THR A 206 2.18 -11.86 -8.44
N SER A 207 2.34 -11.73 -9.76
CA SER A 207 3.37 -10.88 -10.36
C SER A 207 3.13 -9.41 -10.04
N VAL A 208 1.90 -8.92 -10.21
CA VAL A 208 1.51 -7.54 -9.91
C VAL A 208 1.58 -7.25 -8.41
N SER A 209 1.44 -8.25 -7.53
CA SER A 209 1.56 -8.05 -6.07
C SER A 209 2.95 -7.58 -5.61
N THR A 210 3.98 -7.71 -6.45
CA THR A 210 5.28 -7.08 -6.21
C THR A 210 5.24 -5.54 -6.22
N PHE A 211 4.21 -4.94 -6.82
CA PHE A 211 3.93 -3.51 -6.72
C PHE A 211 3.23 -3.12 -5.42
N GLY A 212 2.78 -4.09 -4.62
CA GLY A 212 2.18 -3.82 -3.33
C GLY A 212 3.20 -3.23 -2.37
N LEU A 213 2.75 -2.25 -1.58
CA LEU A 213 3.61 -1.44 -0.72
C LEU A 213 4.49 -2.29 0.21
N GLY A 214 3.93 -3.34 0.82
CA GLY A 214 4.70 -4.23 1.68
C GLY A 214 5.92 -4.83 0.97
N PHE A 215 5.75 -5.34 -0.25
CA PHE A 215 6.86 -5.93 -1.01
C PHE A 215 7.89 -4.89 -1.42
N GLN A 216 7.45 -3.70 -1.83
CA GLN A 216 8.36 -2.61 -2.18
C GLN A 216 9.19 -2.14 -0.97
N LEU A 217 8.59 -2.03 0.22
CA LEU A 217 9.32 -1.71 1.45
C LEU A 217 10.30 -2.83 1.85
N LEU A 218 9.93 -4.09 1.62
CA LEU A 218 10.83 -5.23 1.82
C LEU A 218 12.03 -5.17 0.86
N LEU A 219 11.81 -4.84 -0.41
CA LEU A 219 12.91 -4.65 -1.38
C LEU A 219 13.83 -3.50 -0.95
N ILE A 220 13.27 -2.36 -0.53
CA ILE A 220 14.06 -1.24 0.00
C ILE A 220 14.89 -1.69 1.21
N ALA A 221 14.29 -2.41 2.15
CA ALA A 221 14.98 -2.93 3.34
C ALA A 221 16.15 -3.85 2.98
N ILE A 222 15.95 -4.78 2.03
CA ILE A 222 17.00 -5.69 1.54
C ILE A 222 18.12 -4.89 0.87
N MET A 223 17.79 -3.93 0.00
CA MET A 223 18.78 -3.11 -0.70
C MET A 223 19.59 -2.23 0.26
N LEU A 224 18.96 -1.66 1.30
CA LEU A 224 19.66 -0.88 2.33
C LEU A 224 20.71 -1.73 3.06
N VAL A 225 20.31 -2.91 3.55
CA VAL A 225 21.20 -3.81 4.29
C VAL A 225 22.31 -4.38 3.40
N SER A 226 22.03 -4.55 2.11
CA SER A 226 23.02 -5.02 1.12
C SER A 226 23.99 -3.92 0.66
N GLY A 227 23.91 -2.70 1.21
CA GLY A 227 24.75 -1.57 0.80
C GLY A 227 24.39 -1.00 -0.58
N LEU A 228 23.21 -1.30 -1.11
CA LEU A 228 22.75 -0.89 -2.45
C LEU A 228 21.88 0.38 -2.40
N LYS A 229 22.04 1.25 -1.38
CA LYS A 229 21.27 2.49 -1.20
C LYS A 229 21.17 3.32 -2.49
N ALA A 230 22.28 3.49 -3.20
CA ALA A 230 22.36 4.30 -4.41
C ALA A 230 21.52 3.74 -5.58
N LEU A 231 21.26 2.44 -5.60
CA LEU A 231 20.48 1.77 -6.66
C LEU A 231 18.98 1.77 -6.39
N ILE A 232 18.53 2.11 -5.17
CA ILE A 232 17.11 2.01 -4.80
C ILE A 232 16.23 2.89 -5.69
N LEU A 233 16.55 4.17 -5.82
CA LEU A 233 15.75 5.11 -6.63
C LEU A 233 15.79 4.77 -8.13
N PRO A 234 16.97 4.52 -8.77
CA PRO A 234 17.02 4.04 -10.15
C PRO A 234 16.21 2.76 -10.38
N PHE A 235 16.32 1.78 -9.47
CA PHE A 235 15.62 0.51 -9.57
C PHE A 235 14.10 0.70 -9.54
N ILE A 236 13.58 1.43 -8.55
CA ILE A 236 12.14 1.67 -8.42
C ILE A 236 11.59 2.43 -9.64
N LEU A 237 12.32 3.44 -10.13
CA LEU A 237 11.91 4.15 -11.33
C LEU A 237 11.86 3.21 -12.54
N GLY A 238 12.93 2.46 -12.79
CA GLY A 238 13.00 1.49 -13.89
C GLY A 238 11.90 0.44 -13.80
N TYR A 239 11.57 0.00 -12.58
CA TYR A 239 10.52 -0.97 -12.35
C TYR A 239 9.11 -0.47 -12.74
N THR A 240 8.92 0.84 -12.84
CA THR A 240 7.66 1.45 -13.31
C THR A 240 7.31 1.05 -14.74
N VAL A 241 8.29 0.68 -15.57
CA VAL A 241 8.05 0.16 -16.93
C VAL A 241 7.14 -1.08 -16.89
N MET A 242 7.23 -1.90 -15.83
CA MET A 242 6.41 -3.11 -15.68
C MET A 242 4.92 -2.80 -15.51
N VAL A 243 4.53 -1.57 -15.13
CA VAL A 243 3.12 -1.13 -15.15
C VAL A 243 2.52 -1.29 -16.54
N PHE A 244 3.24 -0.82 -17.56
CA PHE A 244 2.79 -0.92 -18.95
C PHE A 244 2.83 -2.36 -19.47
N VAL A 245 3.82 -3.14 -19.04
CA VAL A 245 3.93 -4.56 -19.39
C VAL A 245 2.73 -5.35 -18.84
N PHE A 246 2.40 -5.22 -17.56
CA PHE A 246 1.27 -5.92 -16.97
C PHE A 246 -0.07 -5.50 -17.55
N ILE A 247 -0.26 -4.20 -17.82
CA ILE A 247 -1.46 -3.71 -18.51
C ILE A 247 -1.53 -4.32 -19.92
N GLY A 248 -0.43 -4.32 -20.67
CA GLY A 248 -0.36 -4.90 -22.01
C GLY A 248 -0.69 -6.40 -22.03
N ILE A 249 -0.09 -7.17 -21.13
CA ILE A 249 -0.39 -8.60 -20.94
C ILE A 249 -1.88 -8.79 -20.67
N ARG A 250 -2.47 -7.99 -19.77
CA ARG A 250 -3.91 -8.07 -19.52
C ARG A 250 -4.69 -7.77 -20.79
N LYS A 251 -4.44 -6.65 -21.48
CA LYS A 251 -5.18 -6.23 -22.68
C LYS A 251 -5.17 -7.30 -23.78
N LEU A 252 -4.05 -7.98 -23.96
CA LEU A 252 -3.86 -8.96 -25.03
C LEU A 252 -4.45 -10.32 -24.70
N CYS A 253 -4.42 -10.73 -23.42
CA CYS A 253 -4.76 -12.10 -23.02
C CYS A 253 -6.10 -12.25 -22.28
N TYR A 254 -6.62 -11.20 -21.62
CA TYR A 254 -7.74 -11.27 -20.66
C TYR A 254 -8.72 -10.11 -20.75
#